data_AF-A0A0G1HYV1-F1
#
_entry.id   AF-A0A0G1HYV1-F1
#
_cell.length_a   1.000
_cell.length_b   1.000
_cell.length_c   1.000
_cell.angle_alpha   90.00
_cell.angle_beta   90.00
_cell.angle_gamma   90.00
#
_symmetry.space_group_name_H-M   'P 1'
#
loop_
_entity.id
_entity.type
_entity.pdbx_description
1 polymer ?
#
loop_
_entity_poly.entity_id
_entity_poly.type
_entity_poly.pdbx_seq_one_letter_code
_entity_poly.pdbx_strand_id
1 'polypeptide(L)'
;MHKVTVTSDDVKKIAKLANLQLQKDEADRFAGQFTETVDMINRLNEINTSDVPATYQVNGLANISRDDTVDLKRMLPQEVALREAKLTSNGFFVVPRVIDTDETESVI
;
A
#
# COMPACT_ATOMS: atom_id res chain seq x y z
N MET A 1 26.73 10.39 -8.83
CA MET A 1 25.95 9.61 -7.85
C MET A 1 25.08 10.56 -7.05
N HIS A 2 23.76 10.37 -7.10
CA HIS A 2 22.84 11.10 -6.23
C HIS A 2 22.76 10.30 -4.92
N LYS A 3 23.39 10.82 -3.85
CA LYS A 3 23.30 10.19 -2.54
C LYS A 3 22.00 10.67 -1.89
N VAL A 4 21.04 9.77 -1.75
CA VAL A 4 19.73 10.09 -1.17
C VAL A 4 19.76 9.68 0.29
N THR A 5 19.68 10.66 1.18
CA THR A 5 19.54 10.41 2.62
C THR A 5 18.07 10.48 2.97
N VAL A 6 17.54 9.42 3.56
CA VAL A 6 16.16 9.39 4.09
C VAL A 6 16.18 9.92 5.50
N THR A 7 15.29 10.86 5.81
CA THR A 7 15.16 11.44 7.15
C THR A 7 14.06 10.75 7.96
N SER A 8 14.08 10.94 9.28
CA SER A 8 13.01 10.46 10.18
C SER A 8 11.63 10.98 9.77
N ASP A 9 11.55 12.23 9.30
CA ASP A 9 10.28 12.83 8.86
C ASP A 9 9.78 12.23 7.54
N ASP A 10 10.68 11.83 6.64
CA ASP A 10 10.31 11.06 5.44
C ASP A 10 9.70 9.71 5.82
N VAL A 11 10.29 9.02 6.80
CA VAL A 11 9.76 7.74 7.31
C VAL A 11 8.37 7.93 7.90
N LYS A 12 8.16 8.96 8.73
CA LYS A 12 6.83 9.27 9.30
C LYS A 12 5.80 9.55 8.20
N LYS A 13 6.19 10.29 7.16
CA LYS A 13 5.31 10.56 6.01
C LYS A 13 4.94 9.28 5.27
N ILE A 14 5.91 8.40 5.01
CA ILE A 14 5.68 7.11 4.38
C ILE A 14 4.78 6.23 5.25
N ALA A 15 5.01 6.18 6.56
CA ALA A 15 4.19 5.42 7.49
C ALA A 15 2.74 5.91 7.49
N LYS A 16 2.51 7.23 7.46
CA LYS A 16 1.16 7.80 7.30
C LYS A 16 0.49 7.36 5.99
N LEU A 17 1.22 7.39 4.87
CA LEU A 17 0.70 6.93 3.56
C LEU A 17 0.40 5.43 3.54
N ALA A 18 1.20 4.63 4.25
CA ALA A 18 1.02 3.18 4.37
C ALA A 18 0.03 2.78 5.47
N ASN A 19 -0.53 3.76 6.21
CA ASN A 19 -1.36 3.54 7.39
C ASN A 19 -0.70 2.64 8.46
N LEU A 20 0.57 2.94 8.76
CA LEU A 20 1.39 2.24 9.75
C LEU A 20 1.71 3.15 10.93
N GLN A 21 1.65 2.59 12.14
CA GLN A 21 2.11 3.25 13.35
C GLN A 21 3.59 2.97 13.55
N LEU A 22 4.33 3.97 14.00
CA LEU A 22 5.73 3.84 14.37
C LEU A 22 5.90 4.00 15.87
N GLN A 23 6.74 3.16 16.47
CA GLN A 23 7.23 3.37 17.82
C GLN A 23 8.25 4.53 17.85
N LYS A 24 8.52 5.06 19.04
CA LYS A 24 9.31 6.30 19.24
C LYS A 24 10.71 6.28 18.61
N ASP A 25 11.34 5.11 18.49
CA ASP A 25 12.70 4.91 17.98
C ASP A 25 12.76 4.33 16.56
N GLU A 26 11.61 3.90 16.02
CA GLU A 26 11.56 3.21 14.73
C GLU A 26 11.82 4.14 13.56
N ALA A 27 11.39 5.40 13.64
CA ALA A 27 11.56 6.36 12.55
C ALA A 27 13.06 6.61 12.26
N ASP A 28 13.88 6.80 13.29
CA ASP A 28 15.31 7.05 13.13
C ASP A 28 16.05 5.78 12.67
N ARG A 29 15.65 4.62 13.20
CA ARG A 29 16.21 3.33 12.77
C ARG A 29 15.92 3.06 11.29
N PHE A 30 14.66 3.23 10.88
CA PHE A 30 14.23 2.99 9.51
C PHE A 30 14.82 4.02 8.54
N ALA A 31 15.06 5.26 8.97
CA ALA A 31 15.73 6.26 8.14
C ALA A 31 17.13 5.79 7.69
N GLY A 32 17.90 5.21 8.62
CA GLY A 32 19.20 4.61 8.31
C GLY A 32 19.08 3.42 7.36
N GLN A 33 18.17 2.48 7.65
CA GLN A 33 17.95 1.28 6.84
C GLN A 33 17.43 1.59 5.43
N PHE A 34 16.56 2.58 5.29
CA PHE A 34 16.04 3.02 4.00
C PHE A 34 17.11 3.76 3.20
N THR A 35 17.97 4.56 3.85
CA THR A 35 19.13 5.16 3.19
C THR A 35 20.03 4.09 2.57
N GLU A 36 20.37 3.04 3.32
CA GLU A 36 21.16 1.92 2.80
C GLU A 36 20.48 1.18 1.64
N THR A 37 19.17 0.94 1.77
CA THR A 37 18.37 0.26 0.74
C THR A 37 18.31 1.09 -0.55
N VAL A 38 18.07 2.40 -0.44
CA VAL A 38 18.03 3.31 -1.60
C VAL A 38 19.41 3.42 -2.24
N ASP A 39 20.49 3.47 -1.46
CA ASP A 39 21.86 3.44 -1.98
C ASP A 39 22.17 2.15 -2.76
N MET A 40 21.63 1.00 -2.32
CA MET A 40 21.73 -0.25 -3.09
C MET A 40 20.94 -0.17 -4.41
N ILE A 41 19.71 0.35 -4.39
CA ILE A 41 18.87 0.51 -5.59
C ILE A 41 19.48 1.51 -6.58
N ASN A 42 20.18 2.54 -6.09
CA ASN A 42 20.83 3.55 -6.93
C ASN A 42 21.89 2.97 -7.87
N ARG A 43 22.41 1.77 -7.62
CA ARG A 43 23.29 1.04 -8.55
C ARG A 43 22.60 0.75 -9.89
N LEU A 44 21.27 0.63 -9.91
CA LEU A 44 20.51 0.42 -11.15
C LEU A 44 20.62 1.62 -12.12
N ASN A 45 20.92 2.83 -11.62
CA ASN A 45 21.09 4.03 -12.46
C ASN A 45 22.38 4.01 -13.30
N GLU A 46 23.30 3.08 -13.04
CA GLU A 46 24.52 2.89 -13.84
C GLU A 46 24.23 2.22 -15.19
N ILE A 47 23.05 1.62 -15.34
CA ILE A 47 22.63 0.88 -16.53
C ILE A 47 21.81 1.81 -17.42
N ASN A 48 22.22 2.00 -18.67
CA ASN A 48 21.44 2.78 -19.63
C ASN A 48 20.19 2.01 -20.07
N THR A 49 19.02 2.57 -19.80
CA THR A 49 17.70 2.02 -20.18
C THR A 49 16.93 2.94 -21.14
N SER A 50 17.58 3.95 -21.75
CA SER A 50 16.92 4.93 -22.64
C SER A 50 16.14 4.30 -23.79
N ASP A 51 16.63 3.16 -24.29
CA ASP A 51 16.09 2.50 -25.48
C ASP A 51 15.31 1.22 -25.13
N VAL A 52 15.10 0.95 -23.83
CA VAL A 52 14.41 -0.24 -23.34
C VAL A 52 13.03 0.15 -22.82
N PRO A 53 11.93 -0.34 -23.44
CA PRO A 53 10.59 -0.06 -22.93
C PRO A 53 10.38 -0.74 -21.57
N ALA A 54 9.60 -0.08 -20.69
CA ALA A 54 9.25 -0.64 -19.40
C ALA A 54 8.46 -1.95 -19.57
N THR A 55 8.83 -2.97 -18.79
CA THR A 55 8.13 -4.26 -18.77
C THR A 55 7.08 -4.26 -17.67
N TYR A 56 5.80 -4.23 -18.05
CA TYR A 56 4.67 -4.26 -17.09
C TYR A 56 4.18 -5.67 -16.79
N GLN A 57 4.27 -6.56 -17.77
CA GLN A 57 3.77 -7.93 -17.69
C GLN A 57 4.63 -8.84 -18.56
N VAL A 58 4.86 -10.06 -18.10
CA VAL A 58 5.68 -11.07 -18.79
C VAL A 58 4.87 -11.97 -19.70
N ASN A 59 3.55 -12.01 -19.48
CA ASN A 59 2.57 -12.61 -20.37
C ASN A 59 2.10 -11.56 -21.39
N GLY A 60 1.85 -11.98 -22.63
CA GLY A 60 1.47 -11.06 -23.72
C GLY A 60 0.24 -10.21 -23.39
N LEU A 61 0.13 -9.04 -24.03
CA LEU A 61 -1.01 -8.14 -23.88
C LEU A 61 -2.23 -8.75 -24.58
N ALA A 62 -3.26 -9.04 -23.80
CA ALA A 62 -4.55 -9.46 -24.30
C ALA A 62 -5.65 -8.73 -23.52
N ASN A 63 -6.65 -8.23 -24.22
CA ASN A 63 -7.83 -7.66 -23.59
C ASN A 63 -8.67 -8.80 -23.02
N ILE A 64 -8.58 -9.03 -21.71
CA ILE A 64 -9.42 -10.02 -21.02
C ILE A 64 -10.68 -9.30 -20.52
N SER A 65 -11.77 -9.44 -21.26
CA SER A 65 -13.08 -8.90 -20.92
C SER A 65 -13.97 -9.93 -20.21
N ARG A 66 -15.00 -9.43 -19.53
CA ARG A 66 -16.11 -10.22 -18.99
C ARG A 66 -17.40 -9.65 -19.55
N ASP A 67 -18.33 -10.53 -19.94
CA ASP A 67 -19.67 -10.12 -20.40
C ASP A 67 -20.40 -9.32 -19.32
N ASP A 68 -21.15 -8.30 -19.74
CA ASP A 68 -21.97 -7.47 -18.85
C ASP A 68 -23.29 -8.17 -18.46
N THR A 69 -23.16 -9.32 -17.82
CA THR A 69 -24.27 -10.14 -17.35
C THR A 69 -24.07 -10.50 -15.88
N VAL A 70 -25.16 -10.68 -15.14
CA VAL A 70 -25.13 -11.14 -13.75
C VAL A 70 -24.64 -12.59 -13.70
N ASP A 71 -23.52 -12.84 -13.01
CA ASP A 71 -23.00 -14.19 -12.75
C ASP A 71 -23.34 -14.61 -11.31
N LEU A 72 -24.45 -15.33 -11.15
CA LEU A 72 -24.92 -15.81 -9.84
C LEU A 72 -23.93 -16.76 -9.16
N LYS A 73 -23.01 -17.40 -9.91
CA LYS A 73 -22.01 -18.32 -9.33
C LYS A 73 -20.88 -17.57 -8.61
N ARG A 74 -20.66 -16.30 -8.93
CA ARG A 74 -19.64 -15.43 -8.31
C ARG A 74 -20.20 -14.54 -7.20
N MET A 75 -21.52 -14.55 -6.98
CA MET A 75 -22.14 -13.77 -5.94
C MET A 75 -21.98 -14.46 -4.58
N LEU A 76 -21.48 -13.72 -3.59
CA LEU A 76 -21.41 -14.21 -2.22
C LEU A 76 -22.73 -13.91 -1.50
N PRO A 77 -23.32 -14.90 -0.80
CA PRO A 77 -24.36 -14.62 0.18
C PRO A 77 -23.83 -13.66 1.26
N GLN A 78 -24.69 -12.78 1.77
CA GLN A 78 -24.29 -11.78 2.78
C GLN A 78 -23.63 -12.42 4.01
N GLU A 79 -24.15 -13.56 4.47
CA GLU A 79 -23.58 -14.33 5.57
C GLU A 79 -22.13 -14.76 5.30
N VAL A 80 -21.84 -15.24 4.08
CA VAL A 80 -20.49 -15.66 3.69
C VAL A 80 -19.54 -14.46 3.59
N ALA A 81 -20.03 -13.33 3.06
CA ALA A 81 -19.25 -12.10 2.93
C ALA A 81 -18.86 -11.50 4.30
N LEU A 82 -19.71 -11.68 5.32
CA LEU A 82 -19.51 -11.11 6.66
C LEU A 82 -18.81 -12.06 7.64
N ARG A 83 -18.64 -13.34 7.28
CA ARG A 83 -18.19 -14.40 8.20
C ARG A 83 -16.88 -14.09 8.93
N GLU A 84 -15.91 -13.50 8.22
CA GLU A 84 -14.58 -13.18 8.77
C GLU A 84 -14.48 -11.76 9.36
N ALA A 85 -15.58 -11.00 9.35
CA ALA A 85 -15.59 -9.65 9.87
C ALA A 85 -15.54 -9.66 11.40
N LYS A 86 -14.63 -8.86 11.98
CA LYS A 86 -14.48 -8.73 13.44
C LYS A 86 -15.77 -8.25 14.12
N LEU A 87 -16.49 -7.31 13.51
CA LEU A 87 -17.73 -6.74 14.03
C LEU A 87 -18.74 -6.57 12.90
N THR A 88 -19.96 -7.05 13.14
CA THR A 88 -21.07 -6.98 12.18
C THR A 88 -22.34 -6.53 12.88
N SER A 89 -23.17 -5.75 12.20
CA SER A 89 -24.50 -5.39 12.70
C SER A 89 -25.46 -5.20 11.53
N ASN A 90 -26.66 -5.80 11.62
CA ASN A 90 -27.73 -5.67 10.61
C ASN A 90 -27.28 -5.90 9.16
N GLY A 91 -26.32 -6.81 8.93
CA GLY A 91 -25.81 -7.11 7.60
C GLY A 91 -24.70 -6.16 7.09
N PHE A 92 -24.12 -5.33 7.96
CA PHE A 92 -23.04 -4.39 7.65
C PHE A 92 -21.76 -4.70 8.43
N PHE A 93 -20.62 -4.31 7.86
CA PHE A 93 -19.35 -4.21 8.58
C PHE A 93 -19.39 -3.01 9.52
N VAL A 94 -19.03 -3.21 10.78
CA VAL A 94 -18.99 -2.14 11.77
C VAL A 94 -17.57 -1.62 11.90
N VAL A 95 -17.39 -0.32 11.68
CA VAL A 95 -16.12 0.40 11.82
C VAL A 95 -16.30 1.61 12.73
N PRO A 96 -15.22 2.14 13.34
CA PRO A 96 -15.27 3.42 14.02
C PRO A 96 -15.86 4.50 13.10
N ARG A 97 -16.64 5.40 13.68
CA ARG A 97 -17.25 6.51 12.94
C ARG A 97 -16.15 7.36 12.30
N VAL A 98 -16.24 7.57 11.00
CA VAL A 98 -15.39 8.53 10.29
C VAL A 98 -15.85 9.94 10.64
N ILE A 99 -15.01 10.69 11.34
CA ILE A 99 -15.21 12.11 11.65
C ILE A 99 -14.05 12.87 11.01
N ASP A 100 -14.37 13.91 10.26
CA ASP A 100 -13.37 14.79 9.65
C ASP A 100 -12.88 15.77 10.71
N THR A 101 -11.86 15.36 11.45
CA THR A 101 -11.14 16.20 12.41
C THR A 101 -9.67 15.93 12.22
N ASP A 102 -8.87 16.99 12.11
CA ASP A 102 -7.41 16.98 11.90
C ASP A 102 -6.60 16.23 13.00
N GLU A 103 -7.26 15.57 13.97
CA GLU A 103 -6.70 14.91 15.15
C GLU A 103 -6.61 13.36 15.03
N THR A 104 -6.56 12.81 13.81
CA THR A 104 -6.48 11.34 13.59
C THR A 104 -5.11 10.71 13.93
N GLU A 105 -4.20 11.43 14.60
CA GLU A 105 -2.88 10.90 15.00
C GLU A 105 -2.89 10.06 16.29
N SER A 106 -4.05 9.84 16.95
CA SER A 106 -4.08 9.16 18.26
C SER A 106 -4.90 7.86 18.35
N VAL A 107 -5.58 7.44 17.28
CA VAL A 107 -6.45 6.24 17.32
C VAL A 107 -6.02 5.14 16.33
N ILE A 108 -4.90 5.36 15.65
CA ILE A 108 -4.12 4.27 15.09
C ILE A 108 -2.99 4.18 16.10
#